data_AF-A0A8H3XK09-F1
#
_entry.id   AF-A0A8H3XK09-F1
#
_cell.length_a   1.000
_cell.length_b   1.000
_cell.length_c   1.000
_cell.angle_alpha   90.00
_cell.angle_beta   90.00
_cell.angle_gamma   90.00
#
_symmetry.space_group_name_H-M   'P 1'
#
loop_
_entity.id
_entity.type
_entity.pdbx_description
1 polymer ?
#
loop_
_entity_poly.entity_id
_entity_poly.type
_entity_poly.pdbx_seq_one_letter_code
_entity_poly.pdbx_strand_id
1 'polypeptide(L)'
;MLRARKILSYVVEKLELDSFGGGERDEIVTEKTLIEKDEKKLKNSIKPEMWLELVCLDQILPPTMTLATIKSHIWKQNGDLVMTYRLFVLKDG
;
A
#
# COMPACT_ATOMS: atom_id res chain seq x y z
N MET A 1 -8.74 -15.92 2.80
CA MET A 1 -9.66 -14.83 2.39
C MET A 1 -8.86 -13.59 2.02
N LEU A 2 -9.23 -12.89 0.95
CA LEU A 2 -8.53 -11.67 0.51
C LEU A 2 -8.74 -10.53 1.51
N ARG A 3 -7.66 -9.82 1.86
CA ARG A 3 -7.66 -8.68 2.79
C ARG A 3 -7.28 -7.39 2.07
N ALA A 4 -7.70 -6.26 2.63
CA ALA A 4 -7.36 -4.92 2.15
C ALA A 4 -5.83 -4.74 1.94
N ARG A 5 -4.98 -5.27 2.84
CA ARG A 5 -3.52 -5.25 2.65
C ARG A 5 -3.06 -5.81 1.30
N LYS A 6 -3.64 -6.91 0.84
CA LYS A 6 -3.23 -7.53 -0.44
C LYS A 6 -3.69 -6.69 -1.64
N ILE A 7 -4.81 -5.97 -1.50
CA ILE A 7 -5.28 -5.01 -2.50
C ILE A 7 -4.34 -3.81 -2.58
N LEU A 8 -3.89 -3.27 -1.45
CA LEU A 8 -2.87 -2.22 -1.41
C LEU A 8 -1.58 -2.66 -2.12
N SER A 9 -1.07 -3.85 -1.83
CA SER A 9 0.10 -4.39 -2.55
C SER A 9 -0.15 -4.52 -4.06
N TYR A 10 -1.34 -4.96 -4.45
CA TYR A 10 -1.71 -5.07 -5.86
C TYR A 10 -1.75 -3.70 -6.56
N VAL A 11 -2.28 -2.67 -5.92
CA VAL A 11 -2.29 -1.31 -6.47
C VAL A 11 -0.87 -0.81 -6.71
N VAL A 12 0.03 -1.01 -5.73
CA VAL A 12 1.44 -0.61 -5.86
C VAL A 12 2.13 -1.33 -7.01
N GLU A 13 1.98 -2.66 -7.09
CA GLU A 13 2.57 -3.48 -8.16
C GLU A 13 1.99 -3.11 -9.52
N LYS A 14 0.67 -2.94 -9.62
CA LYS A 14 -0.03 -2.72 -10.89
C LYS A 14 0.18 -1.32 -11.46
N LEU A 15 0.44 -0.34 -10.58
CA LEU A 15 0.68 1.06 -10.94
C LEU A 15 2.17 1.44 -10.85
N GLU A 16 3.05 0.48 -10.56
CA GLU A 16 4.50 0.67 -10.45
C GLU A 16 4.87 1.78 -9.43
N LEU A 17 4.16 1.84 -8.30
CA LEU A 17 4.31 2.90 -7.29
C LEU A 17 5.46 2.67 -6.30
N ASP A 18 6.34 1.71 -6.57
CA ASP A 18 7.45 1.33 -5.68
C ASP A 18 8.37 2.54 -5.33
N SER A 19 8.47 3.52 -6.22
CA SER A 19 9.23 4.75 -6.03
C SER A 19 8.62 5.74 -5.05
N PHE A 20 7.29 5.73 -4.83
CA PHE A 20 6.61 6.66 -3.92
C PHE A 20 6.64 6.20 -2.46
N GLY A 21 6.75 4.89 -2.24
CA GLY A 21 6.83 4.32 -0.90
C GLY A 21 8.20 4.47 -0.26
N GLY A 22 9.24 4.82 -1.01
CA GLY A 22 10.56 5.12 -0.48
C GLY A 22 10.76 6.62 -0.43
N GLY A 23 10.22 7.30 0.57
CA GLY A 23 10.65 8.68 0.84
C GLY A 23 12.17 8.70 0.98
N GLU A 24 12.83 9.59 0.23
CA GLU A 24 14.24 9.92 0.40
C GLU A 24 14.52 10.13 1.89
N ARG A 25 15.12 9.13 2.53
CA ARG A 25 15.88 9.31 3.76
C ARG A 25 17.31 9.08 3.35
N ASP A 26 18.08 10.16 3.32
CA ASP A 26 19.50 10.21 3.01
C ASP A 26 20.20 8.86 3.26
N GLU A 27 20.41 8.11 2.18
CA GLU A 27 21.27 6.96 2.22
C GLU A 27 22.69 7.53 2.23
N ILE A 28 23.32 7.58 3.41
CA ILE A 28 24.77 7.72 3.52
C ILE A 28 25.36 6.47 2.84
N VAL A 29 25.66 6.60 1.56
CA VAL A 29 26.29 5.59 0.71
C VAL A 29 27.66 5.28 1.30
N THR A 30 27.76 4.24 2.13
CA THR A 30 29.06 3.63 2.42
C THR A 30 29.33 2.61 1.34
N GLU A 31 30.24 3.00 0.47
CA GLU A 31 30.79 2.31 -0.70
C GLU A 31 31.34 0.91 -0.33
N LYS A 32 30.46 -0.08 -0.13
CA LYS A 32 30.82 -1.50 0.01
C LYS A 32 29.58 -2.36 -0.11
N THR A 33 29.24 -2.78 -1.33
CA THR A 33 29.01 -4.20 -1.71
C THR A 33 28.32 -4.29 -3.08
N LEU A 34 29.14 -4.29 -4.13
CA LEU A 34 28.77 -4.67 -5.50
C LEU A 34 28.68 -6.20 -5.69
N ILE A 35 28.21 -6.93 -4.67
CA ILE A 35 28.09 -8.39 -4.70
C ILE A 35 26.76 -8.74 -4.02
N GLU A 36 25.94 -9.57 -4.66
CA GLU A 36 24.56 -9.96 -4.30
C GLU A 36 23.43 -9.12 -4.94
N LYS A 37 23.49 -8.99 -6.27
CA LYS A 37 22.31 -8.80 -7.12
C LYS A 37 21.41 -10.05 -7.03
N ASP A 38 20.54 -10.16 -6.02
CA ASP A 38 19.20 -10.76 -6.17
C ASP A 38 18.32 -10.74 -4.89
N GLU A 39 18.86 -10.52 -3.68
CA GLU A 39 18.02 -10.56 -2.46
C GLU A 39 17.77 -9.19 -1.78
N LYS A 40 18.47 -8.15 -2.23
CA LYS A 40 18.49 -6.82 -1.57
C LYS A 40 17.51 -5.77 -2.13
N LYS A 41 16.64 -6.10 -3.08
CA LYS A 41 15.52 -5.20 -3.46
C LYS A 41 14.41 -5.15 -2.38
N LEU A 42 14.48 -6.04 -1.37
CA LEU A 42 13.36 -6.35 -0.46
C LEU A 42 13.40 -5.65 0.91
N LYS A 43 14.50 -5.00 1.33
CA LYS A 43 14.63 -4.60 2.75
C LYS A 43 14.22 -3.17 3.11
N ASN A 44 14.03 -2.25 2.15
CA ASN A 44 13.70 -0.85 2.47
C ASN A 44 12.41 -0.29 1.84
N SER A 45 11.56 -1.07 1.16
CA SER A 45 10.26 -0.54 0.70
C SER A 45 9.33 -0.37 1.90
N ILE A 46 8.93 0.86 2.21
CA ILE A 46 7.94 1.13 3.25
C ILE A 46 6.64 0.40 2.87
N LYS A 47 6.05 -0.31 3.84
CA LYS A 47 4.81 -1.07 3.62
C LYS A 47 3.73 -0.16 3.03
N PRO A 48 3.02 -0.57 1.97
CA PRO A 48 2.00 0.25 1.31
C PRO A 48 0.99 0.86 2.28
N GLU A 49 0.55 0.10 3.30
CA GLU A 49 -0.40 0.61 4.30
C GLU A 49 0.09 1.79 5.15
N MET A 50 1.37 2.20 5.04
CA MET A 50 1.91 3.38 5.72
C MET A 50 1.79 4.67 4.89
N TRP A 51 1.56 4.57 3.58
CA TRP A 51 1.54 5.72 2.66
C TRP A 51 0.43 5.66 1.61
N LEU A 52 -0.34 4.57 1.56
CA LEU A 52 -1.45 4.35 0.65
C LEU A 52 -2.69 3.91 1.45
N GLU A 53 -3.77 4.65 1.28
CA GLU A 53 -5.06 4.35 1.88
C GLU A 53 -5.99 3.69 0.85
N LEU A 54 -6.83 2.79 1.36
CA LEU A 54 -7.89 2.15 0.59
C LEU A 54 -9.24 2.60 1.15
N VAL A 55 -10.13 3.06 0.29
CA VAL A 55 -11.38 3.73 0.67
C VAL A 55 -12.57 3.04 0.00
N CYS A 56 -13.66 2.90 0.75
CA CYS A 56 -14.96 2.44 0.24
C CYS A 56 -16.07 3.26 0.89
N LEU A 57 -16.92 3.90 0.07
CA LEU A 57 -17.99 4.80 0.53
C LEU A 57 -17.50 5.82 1.58
N ASP A 58 -16.42 6.54 1.24
CA ASP A 58 -15.78 7.54 2.11
C ASP A 58 -15.17 7.02 3.41
N GLN A 59 -15.13 5.70 3.62
CA GLN A 59 -14.51 5.07 4.79
C GLN A 59 -13.14 4.48 4.45
N ILE A 60 -12.12 4.85 5.23
CA ILE A 60 -10.78 4.26 5.15
C ILE A 60 -10.84 2.84 5.72
N LEU A 61 -10.34 1.87 4.95
CA LEU A 61 -10.41 0.46 5.29
C LEU A 61 -9.15 0.00 6.04
N PRO A 62 -9.28 -0.65 7.21
CA PRO A 62 -8.15 -1.24 7.90
C PRO A 62 -7.47 -2.32 7.04
N PRO A 63 -6.13 -2.42 7.02
CA PRO A 63 -5.41 -3.40 6.19
C PRO A 63 -5.74 -4.87 6.55
N THR A 64 -6.23 -5.10 7.76
CA THR A 64 -6.66 -6.42 8.26
C THR A 64 -8.05 -6.84 7.81
N MET A 65 -8.88 -5.90 7.33
CA MET A 65 -10.27 -6.15 6.95
C MET A 65 -10.33 -7.04 5.70
N THR A 66 -11.26 -8.01 5.69
CA THR A 66 -11.44 -8.91 4.54
C THR A 66 -12.41 -8.31 3.53
N LEU A 67 -12.30 -8.71 2.25
CA LEU A 67 -13.24 -8.28 1.21
C LEU A 67 -14.69 -8.67 1.54
N ALA A 68 -14.88 -9.84 2.15
CA ALA A 68 -16.19 -10.30 2.60
C ALA A 68 -16.79 -9.38 3.68
N THR A 69 -15.97 -8.94 4.65
CA THR A 69 -16.38 -7.99 5.68
C THR A 69 -16.69 -6.63 5.06
N ILE A 70 -15.85 -6.13 4.15
CA ILE A 70 -16.06 -4.86 3.45
C ILE A 70 -17.39 -4.88 2.69
N LYS A 71 -17.66 -5.95 1.92
CA LYS A 71 -18.89 -6.09 1.15
C LYS A 71 -20.14 -6.09 2.03
N SER A 72 -20.11 -6.83 3.14
CA SER A 72 -21.27 -7.00 4.03
C SER A 72 -21.49 -5.84 5.02
N HIS A 73 -20.43 -5.16 5.47
CA HIS A 73 -20.53 -4.16 6.54
C HIS A 73 -20.37 -2.72 6.05
N ILE A 74 -19.60 -2.49 4.98
CA ILE A 74 -19.31 -1.15 4.46
C ILE A 74 -20.13 -0.87 3.21
N TRP A 75 -19.94 -1.65 2.13
CA TRP A 75 -20.56 -1.39 0.82
C TRP A 75 -22.08 -1.49 0.87
N LYS A 76 -22.63 -2.62 1.36
CA LYS A 76 -24.09 -2.85 1.56
C LYS A 76 -24.99 -2.52 0.35
N GLN A 77 -24.42 -2.38 -0.83
CA GLN A 77 -25.12 -2.11 -2.08
C GLN A 77 -25.06 -3.35 -2.98
N ASN A 78 -26.03 -3.44 -3.88
CA ASN A 78 -26.04 -4.48 -4.92
C ASN A 78 -25.00 -4.14 -6.00
N GLY A 79 -24.48 -5.17 -6.64
CA GLY A 79 -23.48 -5.03 -7.72
C GLY A 79 -22.03 -5.23 -7.25
N ASP A 80 -21.12 -4.74 -8.08
CA ASP A 80 -19.69 -4.89 -7.89
C ASP A 80 -19.16 -3.94 -6.81
N LEU A 81 -18.24 -4.45 -5.99
CA LEU A 81 -17.61 -3.68 -4.94
C LEU A 81 -16.63 -2.67 -5.54
N VAL A 82 -16.95 -1.39 -5.44
CA VAL A 82 -16.08 -0.30 -5.90
C VAL A 82 -15.29 0.27 -4.74
N MET A 83 -13.99 0.48 -4.96
CA MET A 83 -13.05 1.00 -3.98
C MET A 83 -12.12 1.99 -4.65
N THR A 84 -11.72 3.03 -3.92
CA THR A 84 -10.75 4.02 -4.37
C THR A 84 -9.49 3.91 -3.51
N TYR A 85 -8.37 4.41 -4.03
CA TYR A 85 -7.12 4.52 -3.29
C TYR A 85 -6.64 5.96 -3.33
N ARG A 86 -5.86 6.37 -2.33
CA ARG A 86 -5.20 7.68 -2.30
C ARG A 86 -3.89 7.63 -1.53
N LEU A 87 -2.93 8.44 -1.95
CA LEU A 87 -1.68 8.63 -1.21
C LEU A 87 -1.95 9.40 0.08
N PHE A 88 -1.30 8.98 1.15
CA PHE A 88 -1.30 9.71 2.40
C PHE A 88 -0.35 10.90 2.28
N VAL A 89 -0.89 12.11 2.23
CA VAL A 89 -0.08 13.33 2.31
C VAL A 89 0.03 13.71 3.78
N LEU A 90 1.24 13.58 4.35
CA LEU A 90 1.56 14.20 5.63
C LEU A 90 1.32 15.71 5.47
N LYS A 91 0.28 16.24 6.12
CA LYS A 91 0.16 17.68 6.27
C LYS A 91 1.21 18.09 7.29
N ASP A 92 2.29 18.70 6.83
CA ASP A 92 3.23 19.41 7.69
C ASP A 92 2.42 20.41 8.52
N GLY A 93 2.42 20.20 9.83
CA GLY A 93 1.76 21.05 10.82
C GLY A 93 2.69 22.11 11.35
#